data_AF-A0A9Q0R8V8-F1
#
_entry.id   AF-A0A9Q0R8V8-F1
#
_cell.length_a   1.000
_cell.length_b   1.000
_cell.length_c   1.000
_cell.angle_alpha   90.00
_cell.angle_beta   90.00
_cell.angle_gamma   90.00
#
_symmetry.space_group_name_H-M   'P 1'
#
loop_
_entity.id
_entity.type
_entity.pdbx_description
1 polymer ?
#
loop_
_entity_poly.entity_id
_entity_poly.type
_entity_poly.pdbx_seq_one_letter_code
_entity_poly.pdbx_strand_id
1 'polypeptide(L)'
;MFYSDVFDPILILSQIFFNQFFFYSSFTTLIILCDMIFKIPVTFSQVFSASEMNMTHFSGWICVFSFISACLICSFSLTFSVQKAKKCLDFSATLFILHFLLSILFSGFPKRIEWWIINIFGLILMSILSEKLCMKKQLQDIPITTRKPRQYNFLKMKTHQTVSSSRRKSRKAHFTAPPSERRIKMSSRLSSELRAQYNIRSLPIRNGDEVKIMRGDFKSREGKVVNVVRKKYVVHIERIQKEKKNGQQYFIPIHPSNVMITKLKINGNRQKLLERKNRAKNAEKNKPKIKQSTNMSEVD
;
A
#
# COMPACT_ATOMS: atom_id res chain seq x y z
N MET A 1 0.20 -3.52 4.63
CA MET A 1 0.48 -4.96 4.74
C MET A 1 0.40 -5.48 3.33
N PHE A 2 1.56 -5.64 2.67
CA PHE A 2 1.63 -6.21 1.34
C PHE A 2 1.43 -7.71 1.51
N TYR A 3 0.25 -8.23 1.20
CA TYR A 3 0.06 -9.66 1.05
C TYR A 3 0.97 -10.11 -0.09
N SER A 4 1.98 -10.92 0.21
CA SER A 4 2.54 -11.82 -0.78
C SER A 4 1.39 -12.67 -1.29
N ASP A 5 1.17 -12.72 -2.60
CA ASP A 5 0.21 -13.64 -3.21
C ASP A 5 0.69 -15.08 -2.94
N VAL A 6 0.29 -15.64 -1.80
CA VAL A 6 0.47 -17.05 -1.49
C VAL A 6 -0.54 -17.80 -2.34
N PHE A 7 -0.04 -18.73 -3.17
CA PHE A 7 -0.87 -19.54 -4.03
C PHE A 7 -1.61 -20.59 -3.19
N ASP A 8 -2.92 -20.41 -3.01
CA ASP A 8 -3.79 -21.33 -2.27
C ASP A 8 -4.65 -22.17 -3.24
N PRO A 9 -4.21 -23.38 -3.64
CA PRO A 9 -4.90 -24.18 -4.67
C PRO A 9 -6.32 -24.59 -4.27
N ILE A 10 -6.55 -24.86 -2.97
CA ILE A 10 -7.86 -25.27 -2.44
C ILE A 10 -8.88 -24.13 -2.60
N LEU A 11 -8.47 -22.88 -2.38
CA LEU A 11 -9.34 -21.72 -2.52
C LEU A 11 -9.72 -21.49 -3.99
N ILE A 12 -8.79 -21.69 -4.92
CA ILE A 12 -9.06 -21.55 -6.35
C ILE A 12 -10.03 -22.64 -6.82
N LEU A 13 -9.80 -23.89 -6.42
CA LEU A 13 -10.68 -25.01 -6.78
C LEU A 13 -12.09 -24.83 -6.22
N SER A 14 -12.22 -24.38 -4.97
CA SER A 14 -13.53 -24.14 -4.36
C SER A 14 -14.27 -22.98 -5.04
N GLN A 15 -13.57 -21.93 -5.47
CA GLN A 15 -14.13 -20.83 -6.25
C GLN A 15 -14.63 -21.27 -7.62
N ILE A 16 -13.88 -22.14 -8.33
CA ILE A 16 -14.31 -22.70 -9.61
C ILE A 16 -15.58 -23.54 -9.42
N PHE A 17 -15.59 -24.46 -8.45
CA PHE A 17 -16.73 -25.32 -8.17
C PHE A 17 -17.99 -24.50 -7.80
N PHE A 18 -17.84 -23.51 -6.93
CA PHE A 18 -18.92 -22.62 -6.53
C PHE A 18 -19.51 -21.86 -7.73
N ASN A 19 -18.65 -21.33 -8.60
CA ASN A 19 -19.08 -20.60 -9.79
C ASN A 19 -19.85 -21.52 -10.76
N GLN A 20 -19.37 -22.76 -10.94
CA GLN A 20 -20.00 -23.75 -11.81
C GLN A 20 -21.39 -24.15 -11.32
N PHE A 21 -21.50 -24.44 -10.02
CA PHE A 21 -22.76 -24.80 -9.38
C PHE A 21 -23.79 -23.66 -9.50
N PHE A 22 -23.37 -22.43 -9.23
CA PHE A 22 -24.26 -21.27 -9.26
C PHE A 22 -24.77 -20.96 -10.68
N PHE A 23 -23.92 -21.10 -11.69
CA PHE A 23 -24.34 -20.92 -13.09
C PHE A 23 -25.38 -21.96 -13.52
N TYR A 24 -25.10 -23.25 -13.33
CA TYR A 24 -26.04 -24.29 -13.75
C TYR A 24 -27.34 -24.27 -12.95
N SER A 25 -27.27 -23.96 -11.66
CA SER A 25 -28.47 -23.78 -10.83
C SER A 25 -29.32 -22.62 -11.35
N SER A 26 -28.73 -21.46 -11.63
CA SER A 26 -29.49 -20.30 -12.13
C SER A 26 -30.01 -20.49 -13.55
N PHE A 27 -29.25 -21.14 -14.43
CA PHE A 27 -29.69 -21.44 -15.79
C PHE A 27 -30.87 -22.42 -15.81
N THR A 28 -30.79 -23.51 -15.04
CA THR A 28 -31.85 -24.53 -14.98
C THR A 28 -33.13 -23.98 -14.35
N THR A 29 -33.02 -23.19 -13.27
CA THR A 29 -34.20 -22.60 -12.64
C THR A 29 -34.89 -21.58 -13.56
N LEU A 30 -34.13 -20.81 -14.33
CA LEU A 30 -34.69 -19.87 -15.32
C LEU A 30 -35.39 -20.60 -16.47
N ILE A 31 -34.82 -21.69 -16.99
CA ILE A 31 -35.48 -22.52 -18.01
C ILE A 31 -36.80 -23.06 -17.48
N ILE A 32 -36.79 -23.71 -16.30
CA ILE A 32 -38.01 -24.28 -15.70
C ILE A 32 -39.07 -23.19 -15.51
N LEU A 33 -38.68 -22.02 -15.00
CA LEU A 33 -39.60 -20.91 -14.79
C LEU A 33 -40.22 -20.43 -16.11
N CYS A 34 -39.41 -20.22 -17.14
CA CYS A 34 -39.90 -19.79 -18.45
C CYS A 34 -40.78 -20.86 -19.11
N ASP A 35 -40.40 -22.12 -19.05
CA ASP A 35 -41.18 -23.23 -19.62
C ASP A 35 -42.53 -23.42 -18.91
N MET A 36 -42.58 -23.18 -17.59
CA MET A 36 -43.84 -23.15 -16.84
C MET A 36 -44.75 -21.99 -17.28
N ILE A 37 -44.18 -20.80 -17.52
CA ILE A 37 -44.93 -19.61 -17.96
C ILE A 37 -45.50 -19.82 -19.37
N PHE A 38 -44.70 -20.37 -20.28
CA PHE A 38 -45.06 -20.55 -21.69
C PHE A 38 -45.70 -21.93 -21.98
N LYS A 39 -45.88 -22.77 -20.96
CA LYS A 39 -46.47 -24.12 -21.02
C LYS A 39 -45.76 -25.05 -22.01
N ILE A 40 -44.43 -24.99 -22.03
CA ILE A 40 -43.57 -25.86 -22.85
C ILE A 40 -43.12 -27.06 -22.00
N PRO A 41 -42.99 -28.27 -22.57
CA PRO A 41 -42.48 -29.42 -21.82
C PRO A 41 -41.02 -29.18 -21.39
N VAL A 42 -40.78 -29.22 -20.08
CA VAL A 42 -39.44 -29.12 -19.49
C VAL A 42 -38.66 -30.37 -19.86
N THR A 43 -37.51 -30.20 -20.52
CA THR A 43 -36.64 -31.32 -20.89
C THR A 43 -35.21 -31.07 -20.43
N PHE A 44 -34.56 -32.11 -19.90
CA PHE A 44 -33.17 -32.01 -19.44
C PHE A 44 -32.21 -31.65 -20.59
N SER A 45 -32.56 -32.01 -21.82
CA SER A 45 -31.78 -31.72 -23.02
C SER A 45 -31.60 -30.22 -23.29
N GLN A 46 -32.50 -29.34 -22.83
CA GLN A 46 -32.40 -27.89 -23.03
C GLN A 46 -31.15 -27.27 -22.37
N VAL A 47 -30.59 -27.92 -21.34
CA VAL A 47 -29.45 -27.39 -20.59
C VAL A 47 -28.12 -27.73 -21.26
N PHE A 48 -27.99 -28.94 -21.84
CA PHE A 48 -26.71 -29.46 -22.34
C PHE A 48 -26.68 -29.71 -23.84
N SER A 49 -27.83 -29.86 -24.49
CA SER A 49 -27.89 -30.19 -25.91
C SER A 49 -27.68 -28.96 -26.78
N ALA A 50 -26.64 -28.98 -27.60
CA ALA A 50 -26.34 -27.91 -28.55
C ALA A 50 -27.40 -27.77 -29.67
N SER A 51 -28.27 -28.78 -29.86
CA SER A 51 -29.36 -28.75 -30.84
C SER A 51 -30.52 -27.84 -30.44
N GLU A 52 -30.78 -27.71 -29.13
CA GLU A 52 -31.95 -26.99 -28.59
C GLU A 52 -31.73 -25.48 -28.54
N MET A 53 -30.46 -25.05 -28.53
CA MET A 53 -30.08 -23.65 -28.50
C MET A 53 -30.11 -23.03 -29.91
N ASN A 54 -31.32 -22.97 -30.48
CA ASN A 54 -31.57 -22.51 -31.84
C ASN A 54 -32.35 -21.18 -31.87
N MET A 55 -31.93 -20.25 -32.72
CA MET A 55 -32.56 -18.93 -32.88
C MET A 55 -33.77 -18.91 -33.82
N THR A 56 -34.14 -20.04 -34.42
CA THR A 56 -35.30 -20.12 -35.33
C THR A 56 -36.61 -20.50 -34.63
N HIS A 57 -36.53 -21.21 -33.52
CA HIS A 57 -37.71 -21.72 -32.79
C HIS A 57 -37.92 -20.98 -31.48
N PHE A 58 -39.18 -20.79 -31.10
CA PHE A 58 -39.56 -20.10 -29.87
C PHE A 58 -38.96 -20.75 -28.61
N SER A 59 -38.88 -22.09 -28.56
CA SER A 59 -38.25 -22.84 -27.45
C SER A 59 -36.75 -22.55 -27.32
N GLY A 60 -36.05 -22.38 -28.44
CA GLY A 60 -34.62 -22.07 -28.42
C GLY A 60 -34.35 -20.64 -27.96
N TRP A 61 -35.22 -19.68 -28.30
CA TRP A 61 -35.15 -18.32 -27.74
C TRP A 61 -35.28 -18.30 -26.22
N ILE A 62 -36.16 -19.13 -25.65
CA ILE A 62 -36.28 -19.26 -24.18
C ILE A 62 -34.96 -19.75 -23.58
N CYS A 63 -34.30 -20.73 -24.22
CA CYS A 63 -32.99 -21.21 -23.78
C CYS A 63 -31.94 -20.09 -23.86
N VAL A 64 -31.93 -19.29 -24.93
CA VAL A 64 -31.00 -18.16 -25.10
C VAL A 64 -31.23 -17.07 -24.06
N PHE A 65 -32.47 -16.66 -23.81
CA PHE A 65 -32.79 -15.63 -22.81
C PHE A 65 -32.45 -16.10 -21.40
N SER A 66 -32.77 -17.34 -21.06
CA SER A 66 -32.41 -17.95 -19.78
C SER A 66 -30.89 -18.03 -19.61
N PHE A 67 -30.15 -18.35 -20.67
CA PHE A 67 -28.69 -18.44 -20.65
C PHE A 67 -28.03 -17.07 -20.42
N ILE A 68 -28.45 -16.05 -21.17
CA ILE A 68 -27.94 -14.68 -21.02
C ILE A 68 -28.28 -14.14 -19.62
N SER A 69 -29.50 -14.40 -19.13
CA SER A 69 -29.92 -14.01 -17.78
C SER A 69 -29.08 -14.72 -16.70
N ALA A 70 -28.79 -16.01 -16.88
CA ALA A 70 -27.89 -16.76 -16.00
C ALA A 70 -26.46 -16.18 -16.01
N CYS A 71 -25.95 -15.75 -17.17
CA CYS A 71 -24.64 -15.07 -17.26
C CYS A 71 -24.61 -13.75 -16.45
N LEU A 72 -25.70 -12.97 -16.48
CA LEU A 72 -25.81 -11.73 -15.69
C LEU A 72 -25.85 -12.01 -14.18
N ILE A 73 -26.65 -13.01 -13.76
CA ILE A 73 -26.75 -13.42 -12.35
C ILE A 73 -25.41 -13.98 -11.85
N CYS A 74 -24.76 -14.82 -12.65
CA CYS A 74 -23.45 -15.41 -12.34
C CYS A 74 -22.34 -14.34 -12.28
N SER A 75 -22.37 -13.32 -13.16
CA SER A 75 -21.44 -12.20 -13.10
C SER A 75 -21.48 -11.44 -11.77
N PHE A 76 -22.64 -11.31 -11.15
CA PHE A 76 -22.77 -10.69 -9.83
C PHE A 76 -22.15 -11.57 -8.74
N SER A 77 -22.45 -12.87 -8.75
CA SER A 77 -21.89 -13.86 -7.82
C SER A 77 -20.37 -13.96 -7.90
N LEU A 78 -19.80 -13.99 -9.10
CA LEU A 78 -18.36 -14.01 -9.34
C LEU A 78 -17.63 -12.83 -8.68
N THR A 79 -18.31 -11.69 -8.56
CA THR A 79 -17.78 -10.48 -7.89
C THR A 79 -17.63 -10.68 -6.38
N PHE A 80 -18.40 -11.56 -5.74
CA PHE A 80 -18.24 -11.87 -4.31
C PHE A 80 -17.13 -12.88 -4.07
N SER A 81 -16.98 -13.86 -4.96
CA SER A 81 -16.03 -14.96 -4.82
C SER A 81 -14.59 -14.55 -5.13
N VAL A 82 -14.35 -13.87 -6.26
CA VAL A 82 -12.99 -13.66 -6.78
C VAL A 82 -12.33 -12.39 -6.25
N GLN A 83 -13.11 -11.32 -5.99
CA GLN A 83 -12.69 -10.01 -5.45
C GLN A 83 -11.53 -9.30 -6.19
N LYS A 84 -10.96 -9.93 -7.22
CA LYS A 84 -9.81 -9.50 -8.02
C LYS A 84 -10.20 -9.40 -9.49
N ALA A 85 -10.29 -8.17 -10.01
CA ALA A 85 -10.69 -7.90 -11.39
C ALA A 85 -9.86 -8.66 -12.44
N LYS A 86 -8.53 -8.71 -12.27
CA LYS A 86 -7.61 -9.38 -13.21
C LYS A 86 -7.82 -10.89 -13.36
N LYS A 87 -8.56 -11.54 -12.46
CA LYS A 87 -8.83 -12.98 -12.49
C LYS A 87 -10.21 -13.33 -13.06
N CYS A 88 -11.08 -12.34 -13.26
CA CYS A 88 -12.48 -12.58 -13.68
C CYS A 88 -12.59 -13.26 -15.05
N LEU A 89 -11.68 -12.94 -15.97
CA LEU A 89 -11.59 -13.58 -17.29
C LEU A 89 -11.30 -15.08 -17.15
N ASP A 90 -10.33 -15.46 -16.32
CA ASP A 90 -9.91 -16.85 -16.17
C ASP A 90 -11.06 -17.72 -15.65
N PHE A 91 -11.75 -17.26 -14.58
CA PHE A 91 -12.90 -17.98 -14.04
C PHE A 91 -14.07 -18.06 -15.04
N SER A 92 -14.30 -17.00 -15.80
CA SER A 92 -15.33 -17.01 -16.84
C SER A 92 -14.98 -18.01 -17.94
N ALA A 93 -13.76 -17.96 -18.47
CA ALA A 93 -13.27 -18.88 -19.49
C ALA A 93 -13.36 -20.34 -19.02
N THR A 94 -12.96 -20.65 -17.79
CA THR A 94 -13.05 -22.02 -17.26
C THR A 94 -14.48 -22.56 -17.24
N LEU A 95 -15.48 -21.72 -16.91
CA LEU A 95 -16.88 -22.11 -16.91
C LEU A 95 -17.37 -22.48 -18.32
N PHE A 96 -17.08 -21.64 -19.32
CA PHE A 96 -17.51 -21.89 -20.70
C PHE A 96 -16.75 -23.05 -21.35
N ILE A 97 -15.47 -23.25 -21.00
CA ILE A 97 -14.71 -24.44 -21.42
C ILE A 97 -15.34 -25.71 -20.85
N LEU A 98 -15.71 -25.72 -19.56
CA LEU A 98 -16.38 -26.86 -18.95
C LEU A 98 -17.78 -27.08 -19.54
N HIS A 99 -18.51 -26.01 -19.86
CA HIS A 99 -19.80 -26.10 -20.55
C HIS A 99 -19.65 -26.73 -21.94
N PHE A 100 -18.65 -26.31 -22.71
CA PHE A 100 -18.33 -26.92 -24.00
C PHE A 100 -18.01 -28.42 -23.87
N LEU A 101 -17.16 -28.79 -22.91
CA LEU A 101 -16.81 -30.20 -22.67
C LEU A 101 -18.04 -31.03 -22.27
N LEU A 102 -18.92 -30.49 -21.42
CA LEU A 102 -20.17 -31.14 -21.05
C LEU A 102 -21.12 -31.28 -22.26
N SER A 103 -21.25 -30.24 -23.08
CA SER A 103 -22.06 -30.31 -24.31
C SER A 103 -21.54 -31.37 -25.29
N ILE A 104 -20.21 -31.55 -25.40
CA ILE A 104 -19.62 -32.66 -26.17
C ILE A 104 -20.02 -34.02 -25.60
N LEU A 105 -19.91 -34.18 -24.28
CA LEU A 105 -20.21 -35.45 -23.61
C LEU A 105 -21.68 -35.84 -23.76
N PHE A 106 -22.60 -34.87 -23.75
CA PHE A 106 -24.05 -35.14 -23.80
C PHE A 106 -24.63 -35.19 -25.21
N SER A 107 -24.20 -34.31 -26.12
CA SER A 107 -24.83 -34.14 -27.45
C SER A 107 -23.86 -34.28 -28.64
N GLY A 108 -22.58 -34.56 -28.36
CA GLY A 108 -21.53 -34.57 -29.36
C GLY A 108 -21.06 -33.16 -29.73
N PHE A 109 -20.24 -33.07 -30.79
CA PHE A 109 -19.61 -31.81 -31.17
C PHE A 109 -20.62 -30.75 -31.65
N PRO A 110 -20.66 -29.53 -31.07
CA PRO A 110 -21.57 -28.47 -31.49
C PRO A 110 -21.17 -27.91 -32.87
N LYS A 111 -21.83 -28.40 -33.92
CA LYS A 111 -21.56 -27.99 -35.31
C LYS A 111 -22.21 -26.66 -35.69
N ARG A 112 -23.24 -26.22 -34.98
CA ARG A 112 -24.02 -25.02 -35.32
C ARG A 112 -23.32 -23.75 -34.83
N ILE A 113 -23.19 -22.76 -35.70
CA ILE A 113 -22.56 -21.47 -35.41
C ILE A 113 -23.30 -20.69 -34.31
N GLU A 114 -24.62 -20.86 -34.21
CA GLU A 114 -25.48 -20.18 -33.23
C GLU A 114 -25.04 -20.46 -31.79
N TRP A 115 -24.72 -21.73 -31.49
CA TRP A 115 -24.22 -22.14 -30.19
C TRP A 115 -22.90 -21.42 -29.85
N TRP A 116 -22.00 -21.30 -30.82
CA TRP A 116 -20.72 -20.59 -30.65
C TRP A 116 -20.92 -19.09 -30.41
N ILE A 117 -21.81 -18.45 -31.17
CA ILE A 117 -22.13 -17.03 -31.01
C ILE A 117 -22.65 -16.75 -29.59
N ILE A 118 -23.58 -17.57 -29.10
CA ILE A 118 -24.19 -17.36 -27.79
C ILE A 118 -23.18 -17.59 -26.65
N ASN A 119 -22.34 -18.61 -26.76
CA ASN A 119 -21.31 -18.90 -25.74
C ASN A 119 -20.19 -17.86 -25.72
N ILE A 120 -19.73 -17.40 -26.88
CA ILE A 120 -18.73 -16.32 -26.97
C ILE A 120 -19.32 -15.01 -26.44
N PHE A 121 -20.57 -14.70 -26.81
CA PHE A 121 -21.26 -13.51 -26.30
C PHE A 121 -21.44 -13.58 -24.77
N GLY A 122 -21.86 -14.73 -24.24
CA GLY A 122 -21.98 -14.98 -22.80
C GLY A 122 -20.64 -14.82 -22.06
N LEU A 123 -19.55 -15.35 -22.62
CA LEU A 123 -18.20 -15.21 -22.08
C LEU A 123 -17.78 -13.74 -21.99
N ILE A 124 -17.97 -12.98 -23.07
CA ILE A 124 -17.62 -11.55 -23.12
C ILE A 124 -18.47 -10.77 -22.12
N LEU A 125 -19.79 -11.00 -22.11
CA LEU A 125 -20.73 -10.32 -21.23
C LEU A 125 -20.38 -10.57 -19.75
N MET A 126 -20.19 -11.83 -19.37
CA MET A 126 -19.87 -12.22 -18.00
C MET A 126 -18.50 -11.69 -17.56
N SER A 127 -17.50 -11.72 -18.44
CA SER A 127 -16.15 -11.23 -18.13
C SER A 127 -16.11 -9.72 -17.93
N ILE A 128 -16.71 -8.93 -18.83
CA ILE A 128 -16.71 -7.46 -18.73
C ILE A 128 -17.53 -6.98 -17.54
N LEU A 129 -18.70 -7.58 -17.30
CA LEU A 129 -19.57 -7.15 -16.22
C LEU A 129 -18.95 -7.45 -14.84
N SER A 130 -18.36 -8.64 -14.67
CA SER A 130 -17.70 -9.03 -13.43
C SER A 130 -16.43 -8.23 -13.18
N GLU A 131 -15.65 -7.91 -14.22
CA GLU A 131 -14.48 -7.04 -14.10
C GLU A 131 -14.86 -5.63 -13.64
N LYS A 132 -15.88 -5.02 -14.26
CA LYS A 132 -16.38 -3.68 -13.87
C LYS A 132 -16.88 -3.65 -12.42
N LEU A 133 -17.62 -4.67 -12.01
CA LEU A 133 -18.13 -4.78 -10.64
C LEU A 133 -16.99 -5.01 -9.63
N CYS A 134 -16.00 -5.85 -9.95
CA CYS A 134 -14.83 -6.07 -9.12
C CYS A 134 -13.97 -4.80 -8.99
N MET A 135 -13.74 -4.09 -10.10
CA MET A 135 -13.03 -2.80 -10.09
C MET A 135 -13.76 -1.78 -9.22
N LYS A 136 -15.09 -1.69 -9.30
CA LYS A 136 -15.88 -0.81 -8.44
C LYS A 136 -15.74 -1.16 -6.95
N LYS A 137 -15.70 -2.44 -6.58
CA LYS A 137 -15.44 -2.88 -5.20
C LYS A 137 -14.01 -2.57 -4.75
N GLN A 138 -13.02 -2.69 -5.62
CA GLN A 138 -11.62 -2.37 -5.30
C GLN A 138 -11.36 -0.87 -5.12
N LEU A 139 -12.13 -0.03 -5.81
CA LEU A 139 -12.08 1.42 -5.69
C LEU A 139 -12.82 1.97 -4.47
N GLN A 140 -13.57 1.13 -3.74
CA GLN A 140 -14.17 1.56 -2.48
C GLN A 140 -13.06 1.83 -1.47
N ASP A 141 -13.13 3.00 -0.84
CA ASP A 141 -12.20 3.37 0.21
C ASP A 141 -12.27 2.33 1.33
N ILE A 142 -11.10 1.89 1.80
CA ILE A 142 -11.01 1.04 2.98
C ILE A 142 -11.68 1.81 4.13
N PRO A 143 -12.74 1.28 4.77
CA PRO A 143 -13.32 1.92 5.93
C PRO A 143 -12.23 1.92 6.98
N ILE A 144 -11.57 3.06 7.15
CA ILE A 144 -10.70 3.27 8.28
C ILE A 144 -11.66 3.18 9.45
N THR A 145 -11.65 2.06 10.17
CA THR A 145 -12.19 2.03 11.52
C THR A 145 -11.43 3.12 12.24
N THR A 146 -12.04 4.30 12.28
CA THR A 146 -11.62 5.37 13.14
C THR A 146 -11.82 4.75 14.52
N ARG A 147 -10.76 4.16 15.07
CA ARG A 147 -10.63 4.13 16.53
C ARG A 147 -11.11 5.50 16.95
N LYS A 148 -12.21 5.57 17.75
CA LYS A 148 -12.73 6.83 18.32
C LYS A 148 -11.52 7.72 18.48
N PRO A 149 -11.42 8.84 17.73
CA PRO A 149 -10.20 9.62 17.77
C PRO A 149 -9.93 9.82 19.24
N ARG A 150 -8.82 9.25 19.76
CA ARG A 150 -8.27 9.66 21.05
C ARG A 150 -8.36 11.16 20.94
N GLN A 151 -9.19 11.81 21.75
CA GLN A 151 -9.56 13.20 21.61
C GLN A 151 -8.30 13.97 21.29
N TYR A 152 -8.05 14.15 19.99
CA TYR A 152 -6.83 14.75 19.55
C TYR A 152 -7.22 16.18 19.79
N ASN A 153 -6.67 16.76 20.85
CA ASN A 153 -6.47 18.19 20.92
C ASN A 153 -6.27 18.63 19.48
N PHE A 154 -7.18 19.44 18.94
CA PHE A 154 -7.12 19.93 17.58
C PHE A 154 -5.86 20.80 17.51
N LEU A 155 -4.74 20.11 17.31
CA LEU A 155 -3.41 20.57 17.66
C LEU A 155 -3.01 21.56 16.57
N LYS A 156 -2.98 22.83 16.95
CA LYS A 156 -1.83 23.71 16.70
C LYS A 156 -1.27 23.56 15.28
N MET A 157 -2.08 23.92 14.29
CA MET A 157 -1.56 24.14 12.94
C MET A 157 -0.49 25.23 13.00
N LYS A 158 0.48 25.18 12.08
CA LYS A 158 1.51 26.22 11.96
C LYS A 158 0.85 27.61 11.82
N THR A 159 1.02 28.48 12.82
CA THR A 159 0.38 29.80 12.88
C THR A 159 1.18 30.89 12.16
N HIS A 160 2.50 30.72 12.03
CA HIS A 160 3.36 31.72 11.41
C HIS A 160 3.20 31.73 9.88
N GLN A 161 2.72 32.87 9.36
CA GLN A 161 2.48 33.11 7.93
C GLN A 161 3.76 32.99 7.08
N THR A 162 4.92 33.33 7.66
CA THR A 162 6.23 33.28 6.97
C THR A 162 6.73 31.86 6.69
N VAL A 163 6.17 30.84 7.34
CA VAL A 163 6.59 29.43 7.18
C VAL A 163 5.69 28.70 6.19
N SER A 164 6.23 28.44 5.01
CA SER A 164 5.49 27.72 3.97
C SER A 164 5.30 26.23 4.29
N SER A 165 4.12 25.68 4.01
CA SER A 165 3.83 24.22 4.03
C SER A 165 4.01 23.58 2.66
N SER A 166 4.32 24.36 1.62
CA SER A 166 4.43 23.83 0.26
C SER A 166 5.58 22.85 0.15
N ARG A 167 5.28 21.62 -0.30
CA ARG A 167 6.27 20.56 -0.56
C ARG A 167 7.36 21.03 -1.51
N ARG A 168 7.01 21.78 -2.56
CA ARG A 168 7.96 22.32 -3.55
C ARG A 168 8.97 23.27 -2.92
N LYS A 169 8.48 24.24 -2.11
CA LYS A 169 9.33 25.21 -1.40
C LYS A 169 10.25 24.52 -0.39
N SER A 170 9.72 23.58 0.39
CA SER A 170 10.50 22.80 1.37
C SER A 170 11.60 21.97 0.70
N ARG A 171 11.30 21.29 -0.42
CA ARG A 171 12.30 20.53 -1.19
C ARG A 171 13.38 21.43 -1.78
N LYS A 172 13.02 22.56 -2.38
CA LYS A 172 14.00 23.53 -2.91
C LYS A 172 14.94 23.99 -1.80
N ALA A 173 14.40 24.43 -0.67
CA ALA A 173 15.17 24.85 0.50
C ALA A 173 16.06 23.74 1.10
N HIS A 174 15.70 22.47 0.96
CA HIS A 174 16.56 21.36 1.36
C HIS A 174 17.75 21.22 0.40
N PHE A 175 17.51 21.02 -0.90
CA PHE A 175 18.57 20.68 -1.85
C PHE A 175 19.52 21.87 -2.15
N THR A 176 19.00 23.09 -2.19
CA THR A 176 19.80 24.30 -2.47
C THR A 176 20.40 24.95 -1.22
N ALA A 177 20.33 24.28 -0.06
CA ALA A 177 20.77 24.85 1.21
C ALA A 177 22.27 25.24 1.20
N PRO A 178 22.64 26.38 1.80
CA PRO A 178 24.05 26.76 1.96
C PRO A 178 24.78 25.86 2.97
N PRO A 179 26.13 25.80 2.95
CA PRO A 179 26.91 24.88 3.80
C PRO A 179 26.64 25.00 5.31
N SER A 180 26.36 26.20 5.81
CA SER A 180 26.02 26.47 7.21
C SER A 180 24.73 25.77 7.64
N GLU A 181 23.69 25.82 6.80
CA GLU A 181 22.44 25.08 7.01
C GLU A 181 22.63 23.57 6.84
N ARG A 182 23.39 23.14 5.83
CA ARG A 182 23.67 21.71 5.62
C ARG A 182 24.34 21.09 6.84
N ARG A 183 25.25 21.83 7.50
CA ARG A 183 25.86 21.41 8.76
C ARG A 183 24.80 21.15 9.85
N ILE A 184 23.76 21.99 9.96
CA ILE A 184 22.70 21.80 10.96
C ILE A 184 21.79 20.63 10.56
N LYS A 185 21.39 20.55 9.29
CA LYS A 185 20.56 19.46 8.74
C LYS A 185 21.22 18.08 8.90
N MET A 186 22.56 18.02 8.81
CA MET A 186 23.35 16.81 9.08
C MET A 186 23.69 16.63 10.57
N SER A 187 22.66 16.71 11.42
CA SER A 187 22.79 16.38 12.85
C SER A 187 22.44 14.92 13.10
N SER A 188 23.13 14.34 14.07
CA SER A 188 22.91 12.95 14.51
C SER A 188 22.57 12.87 15.98
N ARG A 189 21.94 11.77 16.35
CA ARG A 189 21.52 11.51 17.72
C ARG A 189 22.74 11.22 18.58
N LEU A 190 22.77 11.76 19.80
CA LEU A 190 23.78 11.37 20.79
C LEU A 190 23.39 10.04 21.47
N SER A 191 24.37 9.30 21.99
CA SER A 191 24.18 8.16 22.89
C SER A 191 23.43 8.56 24.17
N SER A 192 22.88 7.58 24.89
CA SER A 192 22.21 7.82 26.18
C SER A 192 23.12 8.52 27.20
N GLU A 193 24.39 8.08 27.28
CA GLU A 193 25.41 8.65 28.17
C GLU A 193 25.66 10.13 27.85
N LEU A 194 25.93 10.46 26.59
CA LEU A 194 26.18 11.84 26.16
C LEU A 194 24.92 12.73 26.31
N ARG A 195 23.72 12.15 26.20
CA ARG A 195 22.47 12.87 26.47
C ARG A 195 22.32 13.22 27.93
N ALA A 196 22.67 12.31 28.84
CA ALA A 196 22.62 12.56 30.27
C ALA A 196 23.63 13.65 30.66
N GLN A 197 24.86 13.57 30.16
CA GLN A 197 25.92 14.53 30.46
C GLN A 197 25.61 15.95 29.94
N TYR A 198 25.23 16.09 28.66
CA TYR A 198 25.07 17.41 28.03
C TYR A 198 23.62 17.89 27.94
N ASN A 199 22.64 17.06 28.31
CA ASN A 199 21.20 17.33 28.23
C ASN A 199 20.72 17.81 26.83
N ILE A 200 21.25 17.18 25.77
CA ILE A 200 20.95 17.50 24.36
C ILE A 200 20.64 16.22 23.59
N ARG A 201 19.61 16.25 22.73
CA ARG A 201 19.20 15.08 21.92
C ARG A 201 20.12 14.77 20.74
N SER A 202 20.65 15.80 20.08
CA SER A 202 21.36 15.68 18.80
C SER A 202 22.33 16.82 18.52
N LEU A 203 23.40 16.52 17.78
CA LEU A 203 24.46 17.46 17.45
C LEU A 203 24.92 17.30 15.99
N PRO A 204 25.36 18.38 15.30
CA PRO A 204 26.03 18.27 14.01
C PRO A 204 27.27 17.37 14.05
N ILE A 205 27.30 16.35 13.18
CA ILE A 205 28.47 15.47 13.03
C ILE A 205 29.68 16.27 12.54
N ARG A 206 30.86 15.93 13.07
CA ARG A 206 32.17 16.39 12.60
C ARG A 206 33.10 15.22 12.32
N ASN A 207 34.12 15.50 11.51
CA ASN A 207 35.24 14.59 11.30
C ASN A 207 35.94 14.34 12.65
N GLY A 208 36.25 13.07 12.91
CA GLY A 208 36.87 12.62 14.15
C GLY A 208 35.91 12.29 15.29
N ASP A 209 34.59 12.48 15.14
CA ASP A 209 33.61 11.90 16.07
C ASP A 209 33.59 10.37 15.91
N GLU A 210 33.38 9.64 17.01
CA GLU A 210 33.09 8.21 16.96
C GLU A 210 31.59 7.98 16.89
N VAL A 211 31.20 7.05 16.04
CA VAL A 211 29.80 6.81 15.74
C VAL A 211 29.46 5.33 15.62
N LYS A 212 28.22 5.01 15.98
CA LYS A 212 27.58 3.71 15.82
C LYS A 212 26.46 3.77 14.79
N ILE A 213 26.41 2.82 13.88
CA ILE A 213 25.35 2.76 12.85
C ILE A 213 24.11 2.10 13.45
N MET A 214 22.96 2.76 13.33
CA MET A 214 21.69 2.30 13.91
C MET A 214 20.78 1.61 12.89
N ARG A 215 20.89 1.97 11.61
CA ARG A 215 20.01 1.51 10.52
C ARG A 215 20.81 1.25 9.24
N GLY A 216 20.36 0.28 8.45
CA GLY A 216 21.01 -0.17 7.21
C GLY A 216 21.88 -1.41 7.42
N ASP A 217 22.56 -1.84 6.36
CA ASP A 217 23.30 -3.12 6.29
C ASP A 217 24.42 -3.22 7.34
N PHE A 218 25.04 -2.09 7.68
CA PHE A 218 26.16 -2.02 8.62
C PHE A 218 25.73 -1.72 10.05
N LYS A 219 24.50 -2.08 10.43
CA LYS A 219 23.94 -1.85 11.77
C LYS A 219 24.87 -2.41 12.87
N SER A 220 24.93 -1.71 13.99
CA SER A 220 25.71 -2.01 15.19
C SER A 220 27.23 -1.91 15.03
N ARG A 221 27.76 -1.67 13.82
CA ARG A 221 29.18 -1.38 13.62
C ARG A 221 29.52 0.03 14.10
N GLU A 222 30.73 0.16 14.63
CA GLU A 222 31.27 1.40 15.16
C GLU A 222 32.53 1.80 14.39
N GLY A 223 32.75 3.11 14.30
CA GLY A 223 33.94 3.65 13.68
C GLY A 223 34.03 5.16 13.79
N LYS A 224 35.20 5.68 13.44
CA LYS A 224 35.46 7.12 13.43
C LYS A 224 34.99 7.73 12.11
N VAL A 225 34.43 8.93 12.18
CA VAL A 225 34.03 9.68 10.98
C VAL A 225 35.27 10.27 10.32
N VAL A 226 35.58 9.78 9.12
CA VAL A 226 36.72 10.25 8.31
C VAL A 226 36.36 11.57 7.63
N ASN A 227 35.26 11.57 6.90
CA ASN A 227 34.84 12.72 6.11
C ASN A 227 33.32 12.94 6.16
N VAL A 228 32.93 14.21 6.08
CA VAL A 228 31.55 14.68 6.13
C VAL A 228 31.26 15.47 4.85
N VAL A 229 30.65 14.81 3.87
CA VAL A 229 30.39 15.36 2.54
C VAL A 229 29.04 16.08 2.52
N ARG A 230 29.07 17.38 2.86
CA ARG A 230 27.88 18.25 2.95
C ARG A 230 27.06 18.32 1.66
N LYS A 231 27.69 18.27 0.47
CA LYS A 231 26.98 18.38 -0.81
C LYS A 231 26.02 17.22 -1.08
N LYS A 232 26.36 16.03 -0.58
CA LYS A 232 25.58 14.80 -0.79
C LYS A 232 24.79 14.36 0.46
N TYR A 233 24.89 15.08 1.58
CA TYR A 233 24.27 14.71 2.86
C TYR A 233 24.75 13.36 3.42
N VAL A 234 26.04 13.05 3.27
CA VAL A 234 26.61 11.75 3.66
C VAL A 234 27.85 11.89 4.53
N VAL A 235 28.08 10.87 5.35
CA VAL A 235 29.27 10.69 6.17
C VAL A 235 29.98 9.41 5.75
N HIS A 236 31.31 9.44 5.79
CA HIS A 236 32.18 8.30 5.55
C HIS A 236 32.82 7.87 6.87
N ILE A 237 32.81 6.57 7.14
CA ILE A 237 33.25 5.96 8.40
C ILE A 237 34.40 5.00 8.09
N GLU A 238 35.48 5.08 8.86
CA GLU A 238 36.78 4.44 8.60
C GLU A 238 36.68 2.92 8.37
N ARG A 239 35.92 2.21 9.20
CA ARG A 239 35.79 0.75 9.12
C ARG A 239 34.71 0.26 8.14
N ILE A 240 34.07 1.17 7.42
CA ILE A 240 32.91 0.88 6.57
C ILE A 240 33.26 1.18 5.13
N GLN A 241 33.88 0.19 4.51
CA GLN A 241 34.40 0.26 3.16
C GLN A 241 33.99 -0.96 2.32
N LYS A 242 33.99 -0.78 1.01
CA LYS A 242 33.84 -1.84 0.01
C LYS A 242 35.04 -1.80 -0.93
N GLU A 243 35.38 -2.95 -1.48
CA GLU A 243 36.40 -3.06 -2.53
C GLU A 243 35.74 -2.91 -3.89
N LYS A 244 36.37 -2.14 -4.77
CA LYS A 244 36.04 -2.10 -6.20
C LYS A 244 36.64 -3.32 -6.89
N LYS A 245 36.23 -3.58 -8.14
CA LYS A 245 36.81 -4.63 -8.99
C LYS A 245 38.33 -4.48 -9.21
N ASN A 246 38.86 -3.25 -9.07
CA ASN A 246 40.29 -2.95 -9.17
C ASN A 246 41.07 -3.12 -7.86
N GLY A 247 40.47 -3.71 -6.82
CA GLY A 247 41.09 -3.90 -5.49
C GLY A 247 41.15 -2.65 -4.62
N GLN A 248 40.82 -1.46 -5.14
CA GLN A 248 40.83 -0.23 -4.35
C GLN A 248 39.64 -0.18 -3.38
N GLN A 249 39.90 0.12 -2.12
CA GLN A 249 38.88 0.32 -1.09
C GLN A 249 38.25 1.72 -1.20
N TYR A 250 36.93 1.80 -1.01
CA TYR A 250 36.20 3.06 -0.92
C TYR A 250 35.20 3.06 0.23
N PHE A 251 35.04 4.21 0.87
CA PHE A 251 34.08 4.38 1.95
C PHE A 251 32.65 4.43 1.45
N ILE A 252 31.75 3.76 2.17
CA ILE A 252 30.33 3.73 1.82
C ILE A 252 29.66 5.00 2.35
N PRO A 253 28.88 5.72 1.51
CA PRO A 253 28.17 6.92 1.94
C PRO A 253 26.98 6.55 2.83
N ILE A 254 26.98 7.05 4.07
CA ILE A 254 25.88 6.81 5.03
C ILE A 254 25.23 8.14 5.40
N HIS A 255 23.90 8.19 5.48
CA HIS A 255 23.19 9.39 5.92
C HIS A 255 23.34 9.58 7.45
N PRO A 256 23.63 10.80 7.95
CA PRO A 256 23.87 11.06 9.37
C PRO A 256 22.70 10.66 10.30
N SER A 257 21.45 10.71 9.82
CA SER A 257 20.29 10.31 10.65
C SER A 257 20.28 8.82 11.03
N ASN A 258 21.00 7.98 10.28
CA ASN A 258 21.09 6.55 10.52
C ASN A 258 22.21 6.19 11.50
N VAL A 259 22.89 7.21 12.03
CA VAL A 259 24.08 7.09 12.84
C VAL A 259 23.83 7.74 14.21
N MET A 260 24.41 7.17 15.25
CA MET A 260 24.43 7.68 16.62
C MET A 260 25.87 8.02 17.01
N ILE A 261 26.07 9.19 17.60
CA ILE A 261 27.39 9.60 18.10
C ILE A 261 27.63 8.96 19.47
N THR A 262 28.74 8.23 19.60
CA THR A 262 29.16 7.56 20.84
C THR A 262 30.18 8.40 21.59
N LYS A 263 31.19 8.95 20.90
CA LYS A 263 32.18 9.88 21.47
C LYS A 263 32.33 11.12 20.62
N LEU A 264 32.51 12.26 21.30
CA LEU A 264 32.60 13.58 20.66
C LEU A 264 34.05 14.06 20.62
N LYS A 265 34.49 14.59 19.48
CA LYS A 265 35.74 15.37 19.42
C LYS A 265 35.49 16.79 19.94
N ILE A 266 35.94 17.09 21.16
CA ILE A 266 35.72 18.39 21.81
C ILE A 266 36.75 19.43 21.32
N ASN A 267 36.25 20.60 20.95
CA ASN A 267 37.02 21.82 20.69
C ASN A 267 36.30 22.97 21.43
N GLY A 268 36.97 24.10 21.70
CA GLY A 268 36.34 25.26 22.37
C GLY A 268 35.01 25.72 21.72
N ASN A 269 34.96 25.79 20.39
CA ASN A 269 33.71 26.12 19.67
C ASN A 269 32.62 25.05 19.77
N ARG A 270 32.98 23.79 20.00
CA ARG A 270 32.01 22.70 20.21
C ARG A 270 31.45 22.74 21.63
N GLN A 271 32.29 23.05 22.61
CA GLN A 271 31.90 23.21 24.00
C GLN A 271 30.92 24.37 24.17
N LYS A 272 31.22 25.54 23.60
CA LYS A 272 30.29 26.68 23.53
C LYS A 272 28.95 26.31 22.86
N LEU A 273 28.97 25.46 21.84
CA LEU A 273 27.75 24.98 21.18
C LEU A 273 26.92 24.05 22.08
N LEU A 274 27.57 23.17 22.83
CA LEU A 274 26.93 22.27 23.80
C LEU A 274 26.30 23.09 24.92
N GLU A 275 27.03 24.02 25.51
CA GLU A 275 26.50 24.90 26.57
C GLU A 275 25.29 25.70 26.09
N ARG A 276 25.35 26.29 24.88
CA ARG A 276 24.22 27.04 24.30
C ARG A 276 23.00 26.17 24.01
N LYS A 277 23.19 24.90 23.63
CA LYS A 277 22.09 23.98 23.31
C LYS A 277 21.53 23.25 24.53
N ASN A 278 22.20 23.33 25.69
CA ASN A 278 21.77 22.65 26.90
C ASN A 278 20.32 23.06 27.25
N ARG A 279 19.45 22.06 27.35
CA ARG A 279 18.01 22.29 27.55
C ARG A 279 17.68 22.85 28.93
N ALA A 280 18.41 22.45 29.96
CA ALA A 280 18.21 22.94 31.33
C ALA A 280 18.40 24.45 31.38
N LYS A 281 19.55 24.93 30.87
CA LYS A 281 19.86 26.37 30.80
C LYS A 281 18.86 27.16 29.95
N ASN A 282 18.42 26.59 28.83
CA ASN A 282 17.42 27.25 27.98
C ASN A 282 16.03 27.31 28.62
N ALA A 283 15.67 26.32 29.45
CA ALA A 283 14.41 26.33 30.19
C ALA A 283 14.40 27.43 31.27
N GLU A 284 15.52 27.61 31.99
CA GLU A 284 15.67 28.69 32.98
C GLU A 284 15.57 30.07 32.33
N LYS A 285 16.26 30.28 31.21
CA LYS A 285 16.24 31.57 30.49
C LYS A 285 14.85 31.96 29.98
N ASN A 286 14.02 30.97 29.63
CA ASN A 286 12.70 31.18 29.07
C ASN A 286 11.58 31.21 30.12
N LYS A 287 11.90 31.11 31.43
CA LYS A 287 10.90 31.35 32.48
C LYS A 287 10.46 32.81 32.40
N PRO A 288 9.15 33.10 32.35
CA PRO A 288 8.67 34.47 32.38
C PRO A 288 9.10 35.12 33.70
N LYS A 289 9.74 36.29 33.63
CA LYS A 289 10.03 37.09 34.83
C LYS A 289 8.69 37.55 35.41
N ILE A 290 8.26 36.96 36.51
CA ILE A 290 7.13 37.45 37.29
C ILE A 290 7.56 38.83 37.82
N LYS A 291 6.96 39.92 37.31
CA LYS A 291 7.09 41.24 37.92
C LYS A 291 6.33 41.17 39.24
N GLN A 292 7.03 41.13 40.37
CA GLN A 292 6.41 41.40 41.66
C GLN A 292 5.97 42.86 41.66
N SER A 293 4.66 43.11 41.52
CA SER A 293 4.07 44.39 41.89
C SER A 293 4.17 44.51 43.40
N THR A 294 5.12 45.32 43.88
CA THR A 294 5.10 45.85 45.24
C THR A 294 3.82 46.66 45.41
N ASN A 295 2.81 46.08 46.04
CA ASN A 295 1.70 46.86 46.60
C ASN A 295 2.26 47.60 47.82
N MET A 296 2.56 48.86 47.59
CA MET A 296 2.81 49.85 48.60
C MET A 296 1.45 50.46 48.94
N SER A 297 0.95 50.13 50.13
CA SER A 297 -0.05 50.93 50.84
C SER A 297 -0.09 50.42 52.28
N GLU A 298 0.83 50.95 53.09
CA GLU A 298 0.47 51.39 54.44
C GLU A 298 -0.79 52.26 54.31
N VAL A 299 -1.83 51.89 55.04
CA VAL A 299 -2.88 52.82 55.46
C VAL A 299 -3.05 52.54 56.94
N ASP A 300 -2.69 53.56 57.71
CA ASP A 300 -2.96 53.74 59.14
C ASP A 300 -4.44 53.57 59.50
#